data_AF-A0A2H0GC89-F1
#
_entry.id   AF-A0A2H0GC89-F1
#
_cell.length_a   1.000
_cell.length_b   1.000
_cell.length_c   1.000
_cell.angle_alpha   90.00
_cell.angle_beta   90.00
_cell.angle_gamma   90.00
#
_symmetry.space_group_name_H-M   'P 1'
#
loop_
_entity.id
_entity.type
_entity.pdbx_description
1 polymer ?
#
loop_
_entity_poly.entity_id
_entity_poly.type
_entity_poly.pdbx_seq_one_letter_code
_entity_poly.pdbx_strand_id
1 'polypeptide(L)'
;MDLEKNLIFMHIPKNAGTTLDTILNRIYPSESIFSIHPVSNNKLNTDEFINLKESEKKKIRLLKGHINFGIHKYLAGESGYVT
;
A
#
# COMPACT_ATOMS: atom_id res chain seq x y z
N MET A 1 -11.32 0.60 -17.80
CA MET A 1 -10.24 0.70 -16.81
C MET A 1 -10.29 -0.56 -15.98
N ASP A 2 -9.38 -1.49 -16.24
CA ASP A 2 -9.29 -2.78 -15.56
C ASP A 2 -9.21 -2.60 -14.04
N LEU A 3 -10.34 -2.81 -13.37
CA LEU A 3 -10.50 -2.69 -11.92
C LEU A 3 -9.81 -3.81 -11.12
N GLU A 4 -8.99 -4.64 -11.78
CA GLU A 4 -8.34 -5.80 -11.16
C GLU A 4 -6.93 -5.52 -10.64
N LYS A 5 -6.34 -4.36 -10.96
CA LYS A 5 -4.96 -4.01 -10.57
C LYS A 5 -4.91 -3.34 -9.20
N ASN A 6 -4.03 -3.85 -8.33
CA ASN A 6 -3.70 -3.22 -7.06
C ASN A 6 -2.87 -1.95 -7.31
N LEU A 7 -3.08 -0.91 -6.50
CA LEU A 7 -2.28 0.31 -6.55
C LEU A 7 -1.27 0.33 -5.40
N ILE A 8 -0.03 0.65 -5.72
CA ILE A 8 1.03 0.82 -4.74
C ILE A 8 1.50 2.28 -4.77
N PHE A 9 1.20 3.03 -3.71
CA PHE A 9 1.61 4.41 -3.55
C PHE A 9 2.87 4.52 -2.69
N MET A 10 3.98 4.86 -3.33
CA MET A 10 5.27 5.10 -2.72
C MET A 10 5.38 6.56 -2.30
N HIS A 11 5.09 6.85 -1.04
CA HIS A 11 5.10 8.23 -0.59
C HIS A 11 6.53 8.76 -0.48
N ILE A 12 6.88 9.72 -1.35
CA ILE A 12 8.13 10.49 -1.28
C ILE A 12 7.87 11.80 -0.51
N PRO A 13 8.63 12.08 0.57
CA PRO A 13 8.45 13.30 1.36
C PRO A 13 8.50 14.58 0.51
N LYS A 14 7.70 15.57 0.87
CA LYS A 14 7.71 16.94 0.29
C LYS A 14 7.29 17.03 -1.18
N ASN A 15 6.52 16.06 -1.69
CA ASN A 15 6.00 16.04 -3.06
C ASN A 15 4.46 16.00 -3.12
N ALA A 16 3.78 16.74 -2.23
CA ALA A 16 2.32 16.69 -2.07
C ALA A 16 1.74 15.28 -1.82
N GLY A 17 2.57 14.36 -1.30
CA GLY A 17 2.15 12.98 -1.06
C GLY A 17 1.02 12.84 -0.04
N THR A 18 0.92 13.76 0.94
CA THR A 18 -0.23 13.83 1.86
C THR A 18 -1.55 14.18 1.14
N THR A 19 -1.48 15.02 0.10
CA THR A 19 -2.66 15.36 -0.72
C THR A 19 -3.12 14.13 -1.49
N LEU A 20 -2.21 13.43 -2.15
CA LEU A 20 -2.53 12.20 -2.87
C LEU A 20 -3.01 11.09 -1.92
N ASP A 21 -2.40 10.95 -0.75
CA ASP A 21 -2.86 10.05 0.32
C ASP A 21 -4.33 10.33 0.68
N THR A 22 -4.68 11.60 0.91
CA THR A 22 -6.03 12.02 1.26
C THR A 22 -7.04 11.64 0.16
N ILE A 23 -6.67 11.86 -1.10
CA ILE A 23 -7.50 11.49 -2.26
C ILE A 23 -7.69 9.97 -2.30
N LEU A 24 -6.61 9.20 -2.14
CA LEU A 24 -6.65 7.74 -2.18
C LEU A 24 -7.50 7.14 -1.06
N ASN A 25 -7.44 7.66 0.17
CA ASN A 25 -8.30 7.22 1.26
C ASN A 25 -9.80 7.46 0.98
N ARG A 26 -10.14 8.43 0.13
CA ARG A 26 -11.53 8.70 -0.26
C ARG A 26 -12.03 7.78 -1.37
N ILE A 27 -11.14 7.32 -2.24
CA ILE A 27 -11.47 6.48 -3.39
C ILE A 27 -11.56 5.00 -2.98
N TYR A 28 -10.65 4.55 -2.13
CA TYR A 28 -10.59 3.14 -1.72
C TYR A 28 -11.34 2.90 -0.41
N PRO A 29 -12.07 1.78 -0.27
CA PRO A 29 -12.65 1.39 1.01
C PRO A 29 -11.54 1.05 1.99
N SER A 30 -11.68 1.48 3.25
CA SER A 30 -10.66 1.34 4.29
C SER A 30 -10.19 -0.10 4.50
N GLU A 31 -11.09 -1.08 4.37
CA GLU A 31 -10.79 -2.52 4.49
C GLU A 31 -9.87 -3.06 3.37
N SER A 32 -9.76 -2.33 2.26
CA SER A 32 -8.88 -2.67 1.13
C SER A 32 -7.58 -1.86 1.13
N ILE A 33 -7.33 -1.05 2.15
CA ILE A 33 -6.13 -0.22 2.29
C ILE A 33 -5.19 -0.86 3.30
N PHE A 34 -3.95 -1.10 2.89
CA PHE A 34 -2.86 -1.41 3.82
C PHE A 34 -1.85 -0.26 3.83
N SER A 35 -1.59 0.28 5.03
CA SER A 35 -0.66 1.40 5.21
C SER A 35 0.61 0.91 5.90
N ILE A 36 1.74 0.98 5.19
CA ILE A 36 3.05 0.74 5.76
C ILE A 36 3.55 2.01 6.45
N HIS A 37 3.83 1.88 7.74
CA HIS A 37 4.24 2.98 8.61
C HIS A 37 5.31 2.51 9.60
N PRO A 38 6.13 3.45 10.11
CA PRO A 38 7.07 3.14 11.17
C PRO A 38 6.34 2.67 12.42
N VAL A 39 6.78 1.55 12.96
CA VAL A 39 6.45 1.03 14.29
C VAL A 39 7.58 1.36 15.27
N SER A 40 7.38 1.05 16.55
CA SER A 40 8.39 1.23 17.60
C SER A 40 9.78 0.74 17.17
N ASN A 41 10.81 1.50 17.54
CA ASN A 41 12.21 1.19 17.24
C ASN A 41 12.61 1.34 15.75
N ASN A 42 12.00 2.29 15.04
CA ASN A 42 12.36 2.66 13.66
C ASN A 42 12.19 1.55 12.61
N LYS A 43 11.48 0.47 12.96
CA LYS A 43 11.13 -0.60 12.03
C LYS A 43 9.85 -0.25 11.27
N LEU A 44 9.65 -0.80 10.09
CA LEU A 44 8.37 -0.71 9.38
C LEU A 44 7.52 -1.94 9.71
N ASN A 45 6.19 -1.79 9.73
CA ASN A 45 5.26 -2.93 9.77
C ASN A 45 5.19 -3.71 8.44
N THR A 46 6.22 -3.63 7.60
CA THR A 46 6.34 -4.42 6.37
C THR A 46 6.31 -5.92 6.67
N ASP A 47 6.85 -6.34 7.81
CA ASP A 47 6.81 -7.75 8.22
C ASP A 47 5.36 -8.24 8.48
N GLU A 48 4.54 -7.41 9.13
CA GLU A 48 3.11 -7.69 9.32
C GLU A 48 2.41 -7.89 7.98
N PHE A 49 2.70 -7.02 7.00
CA PHE A 49 2.18 -7.12 5.64
C PHE A 49 2.61 -8.43 4.95
N ILE A 50 3.89 -8.78 5.04
CA ILE A 50 4.43 -10.01 4.44
C ILE A 50 3.80 -11.25 5.08
N ASN A 51 3.54 -11.22 6.38
CA ASN A 51 2.94 -12.33 7.13
C ASN A 51 1.41 -12.38 7.08
N LEU A 52 0.73 -11.45 6.40
CA LEU A 52 -0.72 -11.51 6.20
C LEU A 52 -1.12 -12.81 5.50
N LYS A 53 -2.24 -13.38 5.97
CA LYS A 53 -2.92 -14.51 5.32
C LYS A 53 -3.30 -14.15 3.89
N GLU A 54 -3.28 -15.12 2.99
CA GLU A 54 -3.64 -14.91 1.58
C GLU A 54 -5.04 -14.29 1.40
N SER A 55 -6.00 -14.70 2.22
CA SER A 55 -7.36 -14.14 2.19
C SER A 55 -7.39 -12.65 2.51
N GLU A 56 -6.51 -12.17 3.39
CA GLU A 56 -6.39 -10.75 3.72
C GLU A 56 -5.63 -10.01 2.62
N LYS A 57 -4.55 -10.60 2.09
CA LYS A 57 -3.80 -10.03 0.96
C LYS A 57 -4.67 -9.83 -0.28
N LYS A 58 -5.61 -10.73 -0.55
CA LYS A 58 -6.57 -10.60 -1.67
C LYS A 58 -7.56 -9.45 -1.51
N LYS A 59 -7.80 -8.96 -0.28
CA LYS A 59 -8.67 -7.80 -0.03
C LYS A 59 -7.95 -6.47 -0.29
N ILE A 60 -6.62 -6.46 -0.25
CA ILE A 60 -5.82 -5.25 -0.41
C ILE A 60 -5.86 -4.81 -1.88
N ARG A 61 -6.37 -3.61 -2.11
CA ARG A 61 -6.39 -2.93 -3.41
C ARG A 61 -5.51 -1.70 -3.45
N LEU A 62 -5.19 -1.15 -2.28
CA LEU A 62 -4.26 -0.04 -2.13
C LEU A 62 -3.22 -0.38 -1.05
N LEU A 63 -1.95 -0.37 -1.44
CA LEU A 63 -0.80 -0.43 -0.53
C LEU A 63 -0.09 0.92 -0.55
N LYS A 64 0.15 1.53 0.61
CA LYS A 64 0.76 2.87 0.65
C LYS A 64 1.74 3.04 1.80
N GLY A 65 2.74 3.91 1.64
CA GLY A 65 3.68 4.23 2.72
C GLY A 65 5.07 4.63 2.23
N HIS A 66 6.02 4.75 3.15
CA HIS A 66 7.45 4.94 2.85
C HIS A 66 8.07 3.57 2.58
N ILE A 67 7.88 3.06 1.36
CA ILE A 67 8.20 1.68 0.99
C ILE A 67 9.12 1.60 -0.23
N ASN A 68 9.98 0.60 -0.23
CA ASN A 68 10.87 0.32 -1.35
C ASN A 68 10.14 -0.38 -2.50
N PHE A 69 10.68 -0.22 -3.72
CA PHE A 69 10.22 -0.94 -4.90
C PHE A 69 10.40 -2.46 -4.75
N GLY A 70 9.47 -3.22 -5.31
CA GLY A 70 9.48 -4.69 -5.28
C GLY A 70 8.51 -5.33 -4.28
N ILE A 71 7.84 -4.54 -3.43
CA ILE A 71 6.89 -5.07 -2.44
C ILE A 71 5.65 -5.74 -3.06
N HIS A 72 5.35 -5.47 -4.34
CA HIS A 72 4.27 -6.13 -5.10
C HIS A 72 4.40 -7.66 -5.13
N LYS A 73 5.61 -8.21 -4.94
CA LYS A 73 5.86 -9.66 -4.90
C LYS A 73 5.06 -10.37 -3.80
N TYR A 74 4.61 -9.64 -2.79
CA TYR A 74 3.81 -10.17 -1.68
C TYR A 74 2.31 -9.82 -1.79
N LEU A 75 1.91 -9.06 -2.82
CA LEU A 75 0.50 -8.78 -3.14
C LEU A 75 -0.08 -9.91 -4.00
N ALA A 76 -1.37 -10.15 -3.83
CA ALA A 76 -2.11 -11.06 -4.72
C ALA A 76 -2.62 -10.29 -5.94
N GLY A 77 -2.21 -10.68 -7.14
CA GLY A 77 -2.66 -10.10 -8.42
C GLY A 77 -1.72 -9.07 -9.03
N GLU A 78 -2.12 -8.52 -10.17
CA GLU A 78 -1.35 -7.47 -10.85
C GLU A 78 -1.31 -6.18 -10.03
N SER A 79 -0.17 -5.48 -10.06
CA SER A 79 0.04 -4.26 -9.27
C SER A 79 0.68 -3.16 -10.12
N GLY A 80 0.20 -1.94 -9.94
CA GLY A 80 0.78 -0.71 -10.50
C GLY A 80 1.44 0.15 -9.43
N TYR A 81 2.45 0.93 -9.82
CA TYR A 81 3.18 1.82 -8.93
C TYR A 81 2.90 3.29 -9.25
N VAL A 82 2.76 4.10 -8.21
CA VAL A 82 2.68 5.56 -8.27
C VAL A 82 3.49 6.17 -7.12
N THR A 83 4.12 7.32 -7.34
CA THR A 83 4.97 8.05 -6.38
C THR A 83 4.49 9.47 -6.18
#